data_AF-A0A241WQY7-F1
#
_entry.id   AF-A0A241WQY7-F1
#
_cell.length_a   1.000
_cell.length_b   1.000
_cell.length_c   1.000
_cell.angle_alpha   90.00
_cell.angle_beta   90.00
_cell.angle_gamma   90.00
#
_symmetry.space_group_name_H-M   'P 1'
#
loop_
_entity.id
_entity.type
_entity.pdbx_description
1 polymer ?
#
loop_
_entity_poly.entity_id
_entity_poly.type
_entity_poly.pdbx_seq_one_letter_code
_entity_poly.pdbx_strand_id
1 'polypeptide(L)'
;MQPDRPMIIGNIPKLPAKWATVVMPFILSCLMSGIISFINMLRNLGWIDGFISLWLHNWMISWAFAFPIVLAILPLVRKVTGKLVDMPAQNAPK
;
A
#
# COMPACT_ATOMS: atom_id res chain seq x y z
N MET A 1 -26.18 -11.25 -27.90
CA MET A 1 -26.19 -10.65 -26.56
C MET A 1 -24.78 -10.15 -26.28
N GLN A 2 -24.50 -8.86 -26.50
CA GLN A 2 -23.19 -8.29 -26.21
C GLN A 2 -23.06 -8.15 -24.68
N PRO A 3 -22.00 -8.69 -24.05
CA PRO A 3 -21.82 -8.56 -22.62
C PRO A 3 -21.64 -7.09 -22.27
N ASP A 4 -22.50 -6.57 -21.40
CA ASP A 4 -22.40 -5.25 -20.80
C ASP A 4 -20.97 -5.06 -20.28
N ARG A 5 -20.19 -4.21 -20.96
CA ARG A 5 -18.85 -3.88 -20.46
C ARG A 5 -19.05 -3.13 -19.16
N PRO A 6 -18.53 -3.61 -18.04
CA PRO A 6 -18.71 -2.91 -16.79
C PRO A 6 -17.82 -1.65 -16.89
N MET A 7 -18.44 -0.46 -16.96
CA MET A 7 -17.75 0.83 -17.14
C MET A 7 -17.48 1.50 -15.78
N ILE A 8 -16.39 2.25 -15.65
CA ILE A 8 -15.99 2.93 -14.40
C ILE A 8 -16.73 4.27 -14.25
N ILE A 9 -16.63 5.14 -15.26
CA ILE A 9 -17.27 6.46 -15.40
C ILE A 9 -17.37 6.72 -16.91
N GLY A 10 -18.57 7.08 -17.41
CA GLY A 10 -18.79 7.37 -18.82
C GLY A 10 -18.44 6.20 -19.75
N ASN A 11 -17.27 6.26 -20.41
CA ASN A 11 -16.84 5.34 -21.47
C ASN A 11 -15.53 4.59 -21.17
N ILE A 12 -15.06 4.57 -19.91
CA ILE A 12 -13.81 3.90 -19.52
C ILE A 12 -14.11 2.43 -19.15
N PRO A 13 -13.58 1.43 -19.87
CA PRO A 13 -13.79 0.02 -19.53
C PRO A 13 -13.15 -0.30 -18.18
N LYS A 14 -13.85 -1.04 -17.30
CA LYS A 14 -13.26 -1.51 -16.03
C LYS A 14 -12.01 -2.33 -16.30
N LEU A 15 -10.99 -2.08 -15.47
CA LEU A 15 -9.79 -2.90 -15.42
C LEU A 15 -10.17 -4.38 -15.28
N PRO A 16 -9.56 -5.28 -16.07
CA PRO A 16 -9.91 -6.69 -16.02
C PRO A 16 -9.59 -7.27 -14.64
N ALA A 17 -10.42 -8.20 -14.16
CA ALA A 17 -10.42 -8.71 -12.78
C ALA A 17 -9.06 -9.20 -12.26
N LYS A 18 -8.14 -9.61 -13.15
CA LYS A 18 -6.74 -9.95 -12.84
C LYS A 18 -5.97 -8.83 -12.11
N TRP A 19 -6.32 -7.58 -12.34
CA TRP A 19 -5.68 -6.45 -11.67
C TRP A 19 -6.24 -6.19 -10.27
N ALA A 20 -7.40 -6.76 -9.92
CA ALA A 20 -7.97 -6.59 -8.59
C ALA A 20 -7.01 -7.12 -7.50
N THR A 21 -6.27 -8.20 -7.77
CA THR A 21 -5.28 -8.78 -6.84
C THR A 21 -4.11 -7.84 -6.53
N VAL A 22 -3.82 -6.88 -7.41
CA VAL A 22 -2.74 -5.89 -7.23
C VAL A 22 -3.29 -4.54 -6.79
N VAL A 23 -4.38 -4.09 -7.42
CA VAL A 23 -5.00 -2.77 -7.17
C VAL A 23 -5.63 -2.70 -5.79
N MET A 24 -6.25 -3.79 -5.31
CA MET A 24 -6.85 -3.85 -3.97
C MET A 24 -5.81 -3.61 -2.86
N PRO A 25 -4.73 -4.41 -2.72
CA PRO A 25 -3.73 -4.17 -1.67
C PRO A 25 -2.99 -2.84 -1.88
N PHE A 26 -2.81 -2.39 -3.12
CA PHE A 26 -2.20 -1.10 -3.42
C PHE A 26 -3.02 0.07 -2.84
N ILE A 27 -4.31 0.16 -3.21
CA ILE A 27 -5.22 1.20 -2.69
C ILE A 27 -5.31 1.12 -1.17
N LEU A 28 -5.46 -0.09 -0.62
CA LEU A 28 -5.51 -0.30 0.83
C LEU A 28 -4.25 0.22 1.53
N SER A 29 -3.07 -0.06 0.99
CA SER A 29 -1.79 0.40 1.55
C SER A 29 -1.63 1.92 1.48
N CYS A 30 -2.06 2.53 0.37
CA CYS A 30 -2.05 3.98 0.18
C CYS A 30 -2.98 4.66 1.18
N LEU A 31 -4.21 4.16 1.32
CA LEU A 31 -5.19 4.72 2.24
C LEU A 31 -4.78 4.56 3.71
N MET A 32 -4.35 3.36 4.12
CA MET A 32 -3.93 3.12 5.50
C MET A 32 -2.73 3.99 5.89
N SER A 33 -1.69 4.03 5.06
CA SER A 33 -0.51 4.85 5.34
C SER A 33 -0.82 6.36 5.29
N GLY A 34 -1.63 6.79 4.33
CA GLY A 34 -2.06 8.18 4.20
C GLY A 34 -2.83 8.67 5.42
N ILE A 35 -3.83 7.90 5.88
CA ILE A 35 -4.66 8.25 7.04
C ILE A 35 -3.81 8.30 8.32
N ILE A 36 -2.97 7.29 8.56
CA ILE A 36 -2.10 7.27 9.75
C ILE A 36 -1.14 8.47 9.72
N SER A 37 -0.51 8.74 8.57
CA SER A 37 0.37 9.89 8.40
C SER A 37 -0.37 11.22 8.61
N PHE A 38 -1.60 11.33 8.11
CA PHE A 38 -2.43 12.53 8.24
C PHE A 38 -2.74 12.82 9.70
N ILE A 39 -3.24 11.81 10.43
CA ILE A 39 -3.58 11.94 11.85
C ILE A 39 -2.33 12.29 12.67
N ASN A 40 -1.21 11.61 12.42
CA ASN A 40 0.04 11.87 13.13
C ASN A 40 0.56 13.29 12.86
N MET A 41 0.54 13.72 11.60
CA MET A 41 1.02 15.06 11.25
C MET A 41 0.08 16.13 11.80
N LEU A 42 -1.23 15.92 11.73
CA LEU A 42 -2.25 16.82 12.28
C LEU A 42 -2.11 16.95 13.81
N ARG A 43 -1.84 15.83 14.51
CA ARG A 43 -1.64 15.85 15.95
C ARG A 43 -0.35 16.55 16.37
N ASN A 44 0.72 16.43 15.58
CA ASN A 44 2.03 17.01 15.92
C ASN A 44 2.14 18.49 15.53
N LEU A 45 1.67 18.87 14.34
CA LEU A 45 1.80 20.24 13.81
C LEU A 45 0.53 21.08 14.01
N GLY A 46 -0.62 20.45 14.27
CA GLY A 46 -1.91 21.12 14.21
C GLY A 46 -2.34 21.40 12.76
N TRP A 47 -3.43 22.15 12.62
CA TRP A 47 -3.88 22.65 11.32
C TRP A 47 -3.12 23.94 11.00
N ILE A 48 -2.29 23.90 9.95
CA ILE A 48 -1.48 25.03 9.49
C ILE A 48 -1.79 25.36 8.03
N ASP A 49 -1.47 26.58 7.61
CA ASP A 49 -1.58 26.96 6.20
C ASP A 49 -0.69 26.06 5.33
N GLY A 50 -1.26 25.49 4.27
CA GLY A 50 -0.56 24.54 3.41
C GLY A 50 -0.40 23.13 3.99
N PHE A 51 -1.05 22.79 5.10
CA PHE A 51 -0.97 21.47 5.74
C PHE A 51 -1.17 20.31 4.76
N ILE A 52 -2.22 20.37 3.92
CA ILE A 52 -2.55 19.30 2.97
C ILE A 52 -1.43 19.11 1.93
N SER A 53 -0.86 20.21 1.43
CA SER A 53 0.24 20.15 0.46
C SER A 53 1.50 19.56 1.08
N LEU A 54 1.86 20.01 2.27
CA LEU A 54 2.99 19.49 3.03
C LEU A 54 2.80 18.02 3.39
N TRP A 55 1.59 17.63 3.80
CA TRP A 55 1.25 16.26 4.15
C TRP A 55 1.38 15.34 2.94
N LEU A 56 0.77 15.70 1.80
CA LEU A 56 0.87 14.90 0.58
C LEU A 56 2.32 14.77 0.11
N HIS A 57 3.10 15.86 0.13
CA HIS A 57 4.50 15.83 -0.26
C HIS A 57 5.32 14.89 0.63
N ASN A 58 5.22 15.05 1.95
CA ASN A 58 5.98 14.26 2.92
C ASN A 58 5.56 12.78 2.92
N TRP A 59 4.25 12.52 2.87
CA TRP A 59 3.70 11.17 2.82
C TRP A 59 4.11 10.44 1.53
N MET A 60 3.98 11.09 0.35
CA MET A 60 4.34 10.45 -0.91
C MET A 60 5.82 10.12 -0.98
N ILE A 61 6.70 11.03 -0.54
CA ILE A 61 8.14 10.79 -0.49
C ILE A 61 8.43 9.60 0.44
N SER A 62 7.91 9.65 1.68
CA SER A 62 8.12 8.58 2.65
C SER A 62 7.65 7.22 2.13
N TRP A 63 6.44 7.17 1.55
CA TRP A 63 5.87 5.94 0.98
C TRP A 63 6.68 5.42 -0.22
N ALA A 64 7.11 6.30 -1.13
CA ALA A 64 7.90 5.93 -2.30
C ALA A 64 9.27 5.32 -1.95
N PHE A 65 9.87 5.72 -0.82
CA PHE A 65 11.09 5.09 -0.30
C PHE A 65 10.78 3.85 0.58
N ALA A 66 9.75 3.89 1.41
CA ALA A 66 9.42 2.79 2.32
C ALA A 66 9.07 1.50 1.58
N PHE A 67 8.30 1.58 0.50
CA PHE A 67 7.90 0.40 -0.29
C PHE A 67 9.11 -0.39 -0.85
N PRO A 68 10.05 0.19 -1.61
CA PRO A 68 11.21 -0.54 -2.10
C PRO A 68 12.14 -0.99 -0.98
N ILE A 69 12.26 -0.21 0.10
CA ILE A 69 13.05 -0.60 1.28
C ILE A 69 12.48 -1.87 1.91
N VAL A 70 11.16 -1.93 2.11
CA VAL A 70 10.49 -3.13 2.66
C VAL A 70 10.76 -4.34 1.78
N LEU A 71 10.66 -4.21 0.46
CA LEU A 71 10.95 -5.31 -0.47
C LEU A 71 12.41 -5.77 -0.38
N ALA A 72 13.36 -4.85 -0.30
CA ALA A 72 14.79 -5.15 -0.20
C ALA A 72 15.17 -5.78 1.15
N ILE A 73 14.53 -5.32 2.25
CA ILE A 73 14.82 -5.77 3.61
C ILE A 73 14.07 -7.05 3.97
N LEU A 74 12.94 -7.36 3.32
CA LEU A 74 12.15 -8.57 3.57
C LEU A 74 12.97 -9.87 3.63
N PRO A 75 13.90 -10.18 2.71
CA PRO A 75 14.72 -11.39 2.80
C PRO A 75 15.65 -11.39 4.02
N LEU A 76 16.18 -10.23 4.41
CA LEU A 76 17.04 -10.09 5.58
C LEU A 76 16.23 -10.31 6.86
N VAL A 77 15.08 -9.64 6.98
CA VAL A 77 14.17 -9.81 8.13
C VAL A 77 13.75 -11.27 8.24
N ARG A 78 13.36 -11.92 7.14
CA ARG A 78 13.05 -13.35 7.14
C ARG A 78 14.19 -14.22 7.69
N LYS A 79 15.43 -13.96 7.28
CA LYS A 79 16.61 -14.69 7.81
C LYS A 79 16.80 -14.47 9.31
N VAL A 80 16.61 -13.25 9.80
CA VAL A 80 16.74 -12.93 11.22
C VAL A 80 15.60 -13.56 12.02
N THR A 81 14.36 -13.43 11.56
CA THR A 81 13.21 -14.01 12.25
C THR A 81 13.31 -15.53 12.30
N GLY A 82 13.76 -16.19 11.23
CA GLY A 82 13.99 -17.64 11.22
C GLY A 82 15.12 -18.12 12.15
N LYS A 83 15.98 -17.23 12.64
CA LYS A 83 16.96 -17.54 13.70
C LYS A 83 16.38 -17.37 15.11
N LEU A 84 15.36 -16.52 15.26
CA LEU A 84 14.75 -16.18 16.55
C LEU A 84 13.52 -17.04 16.87
N VAL A 85 12.80 -17.46 15.83
CA VAL A 85 11.58 -18.24 15.92
C VAL A 85 11.74 -19.44 15.02
N ASP A 86 11.42 -20.62 15.54
CA ASP A 86 11.34 -21.83 14.74
C ASP A 86 10.15 -21.67 13.77
N MET A 87 10.45 -21.26 12.54
CA MET A 87 9.45 -21.07 11.51
C MET A 87 9.16 -22.44 10.90
N PRO A 88 8.00 -23.08 11.18
CA PRO A 88 7.65 -24.31 10.50
C PRO A 88 7.62 -24.02 9.00
N ALA A 89 8.35 -24.83 8.22
CA ALA A 89 8.38 -24.71 6.77
C ALA A 89 6.94 -24.63 6.26
N GLN A 90 6.56 -23.47 5.73
CA GLN A 90 5.20 -23.20 5.30
C GLN A 90 4.87 -24.11 4.11
N ASN A 91 4.29 -25.27 4.43
CA ASN A 91 3.65 -26.30 3.62
C ASN A 91 3.85 -26.17 2.11
N ALA A 92 4.76 -26.98 1.57
CA ALA A 92 4.74 -27.35 0.15
C ALA A 92 3.36 -27.97 -0.17
N PRO A 93 2.68 -27.53 -1.25
CA PRO A 93 1.46 -28.21 -1.69
C PRO A 93 1.80 -29.67 -2.01
N LYS A 94 1.11 -30.60 -1.35
CA LYS A 94 1.10 -32.03 -1.68
C LYS A 94 0.38 -32.27 -3.00
#